data_AF-V9DV24-F1
#
_entry.id   AF-V9DV24-F1
#
_cell.length_a   1.000
_cell.length_b   1.000
_cell.length_c   1.000
_cell.angle_alpha   90.00
_cell.angle_beta   90.00
_cell.angle_gamma   90.00
#
_symmetry.space_group_name_H-M   'P 1'
#
loop_
_entity.id
_entity.type
_entity.pdbx_description
1 polymer ?
#
loop_
_entity_poly.entity_id
_entity_poly.type
_entity_poly.pdbx_seq_one_letter_code
_entity_poly.pdbx_strand_id
1 'polypeptide(L)'
;STPRPCIFFHGLGSDTEETTLQTSSDYFGDLSDSAPCCTSIKYAVLNTVDYAWTDATLQQKVCNFAISVSSTSSSSSKTIADTIIVTHSMGGLMMGGALANSRCSLASSSTWVSLSAPMTGSMGADYLQNACSGNNVFLQAVANLIGQCPANTAVVALSYEDESYSTTSLNSAYTAAQTSFRANVGAAMCSDNYSGLLSLYQAVYILAGTVIPHKSSENDG
;
A
#
# COMPACT_ATOMS: atom_id res chain seq x y z
N SER A 1 1.20 23.92 -9.46
CA SER A 1 2.29 23.10 -8.88
C SER A 1 3.31 22.85 -9.97
N THR A 2 4.60 22.87 -9.66
CA THR A 2 5.66 22.54 -10.64
C THR A 2 5.74 21.02 -10.82
N PRO A 3 5.68 20.50 -12.06
CA PRO A 3 5.80 19.07 -12.30
C PRO A 3 7.13 18.50 -11.79
N ARG A 4 7.11 17.26 -11.28
CA ARG A 4 8.27 16.55 -10.72
C ARG A 4 8.30 15.09 -11.16
N PRO A 5 9.43 14.38 -11.10
CA PRO A 5 9.44 12.93 -11.25
C PRO A 5 8.50 12.24 -10.26
N CYS A 6 7.77 11.24 -10.73
CA CYS A 6 6.84 10.46 -9.93
C CYS A 6 7.26 9.00 -9.83
N ILE A 7 7.08 8.42 -8.65
CA ILE A 7 7.24 6.99 -8.41
C ILE A 7 5.98 6.40 -7.78
N PHE A 8 5.54 5.26 -8.30
CA PHE A 8 4.36 4.55 -7.87
C PHE A 8 4.74 3.22 -7.21
N PHE A 9 4.16 2.97 -6.04
CA PHE A 9 4.28 1.72 -5.29
C PHE A 9 2.92 1.03 -5.21
N HIS A 10 2.84 -0.19 -5.77
CA HIS A 10 1.64 -1.02 -5.71
C HIS A 10 1.40 -1.56 -4.29
N GLY A 11 0.21 -2.14 -4.09
CA GLY A 11 -0.19 -2.74 -2.84
C GLY A 11 0.16 -4.23 -2.73
N LEU A 12 -0.66 -4.94 -1.96
CA LEU A 12 -0.61 -6.38 -1.78
C LEU A 12 -0.75 -7.13 -3.13
N GLY A 13 -0.04 -8.26 -3.28
CA GLY A 13 -0.39 -9.26 -4.30
C GLY A 13 0.63 -9.52 -5.41
N SER A 14 1.83 -8.91 -5.38
CA SER A 14 2.91 -9.30 -6.29
C SER A 14 3.86 -10.27 -5.62
N ASP A 15 4.05 -11.46 -6.17
CA ASP A 15 5.11 -12.41 -5.79
C ASP A 15 6.41 -12.17 -6.60
N THR A 16 6.34 -11.29 -7.59
CA THR A 16 7.49 -10.85 -8.39
C THR A 16 8.15 -9.60 -7.81
N GLU A 17 9.43 -9.42 -8.09
CA GLU A 17 10.20 -8.24 -7.74
C GLU A 17 11.16 -7.89 -8.88
N GLU A 18 11.23 -6.61 -9.22
CA GLU A 18 12.18 -6.08 -10.20
C GLU A 18 13.34 -5.36 -9.51
N THR A 19 14.53 -5.47 -10.08
CA THR A 19 15.72 -4.77 -9.55
C THR A 19 15.83 -3.33 -10.05
N THR A 20 15.01 -2.95 -11.04
CA THR A 20 15.01 -1.62 -11.67
C THR A 20 13.61 -1.06 -11.76
N LEU A 21 13.52 0.28 -11.85
CA LEU A 21 12.24 0.98 -12.00
C LEU A 21 11.66 0.77 -13.40
N GLN A 22 10.39 0.37 -13.44
CA GLN A 22 9.65 0.15 -14.67
C GLN A 22 9.04 1.45 -15.21
N THR A 23 8.77 1.48 -16.52
CA THR A 23 8.08 2.60 -17.20
C THR A 23 6.65 2.30 -17.59
N SER A 24 6.17 1.09 -17.29
CA SER A 24 4.78 0.67 -17.51
C SER A 24 4.33 -0.18 -16.32
N SER A 25 3.02 -0.31 -16.14
CA SER A 25 2.43 -1.08 -15.05
C SER A 25 1.05 -1.58 -15.44
N ASP A 26 0.84 -2.89 -15.35
CA ASP A 26 -0.51 -3.46 -15.48
C ASP A 26 -1.38 -3.10 -14.27
N TYR A 27 -0.77 -2.93 -13.09
CA TYR A 27 -1.45 -2.61 -11.84
C TYR A 27 -2.06 -1.19 -11.85
N PHE A 28 -1.29 -0.21 -12.31
CA PHE A 28 -1.72 1.19 -12.36
C PHE A 28 -2.26 1.61 -13.73
N GLY A 29 -2.08 0.78 -14.76
CA GLY A 29 -2.40 1.12 -16.15
C GLY A 29 -1.51 2.24 -16.70
N ASP A 30 -1.95 2.80 -17.83
CA ASP A 30 -1.31 3.94 -18.46
C ASP A 30 -1.80 5.26 -17.86
N LEU A 31 -0.88 6.00 -17.26
CA LEU A 31 -1.15 7.29 -16.61
C LEU A 31 -0.51 8.47 -17.37
N SER A 32 0.05 8.25 -18.55
CA SER A 32 0.80 9.25 -19.32
C SER A 32 0.00 10.54 -19.55
N ASP A 33 -1.29 10.43 -19.86
CA ASP A 33 -2.19 11.57 -20.06
C ASP A 33 -3.00 11.97 -18.80
N SER A 34 -2.85 11.22 -17.70
CA SER A 34 -3.67 11.36 -16.48
C SER A 34 -2.90 11.87 -15.25
N ALA A 35 -1.59 12.09 -15.38
CA ALA A 35 -0.74 12.57 -14.29
C ALA A 35 0.04 13.85 -14.66
N PRO A 36 -0.62 15.00 -14.89
CA PRO A 36 0.02 16.23 -15.36
C PRO A 36 1.01 16.85 -14.35
N CYS A 37 1.01 16.38 -13.09
CA CYS A 37 1.99 16.76 -12.08
C CYS A 37 3.33 16.01 -12.21
N CYS A 38 3.40 15.01 -13.09
CA CYS A 38 4.57 14.15 -13.27
C CYS A 38 5.38 14.57 -14.50
N THR A 39 6.68 14.83 -14.35
CA THR A 39 7.59 14.98 -15.51
C THR A 39 8.02 13.63 -16.09
N SER A 40 8.00 12.60 -15.25
CA SER A 40 8.21 11.21 -15.61
C SER A 40 7.47 10.33 -14.63
N ILE A 41 7.08 9.13 -15.07
CA ILE A 41 6.38 8.15 -14.26
C ILE A 41 7.23 6.88 -14.19
N LYS A 42 7.47 6.42 -12.97
CA LYS A 42 8.19 5.18 -12.67
C LYS A 42 7.37 4.31 -11.74
N TYR A 43 7.52 3.00 -11.89
CA TYR A 43 6.84 2.02 -11.06
C TYR A 43 7.88 1.13 -10.39
N ALA A 44 7.74 0.95 -9.08
CA ALA A 44 8.49 -0.06 -8.35
C ALA A 44 7.65 -1.34 -8.28
N VAL A 45 8.26 -2.46 -8.65
CA VAL A 45 7.67 -3.79 -8.51
C VAL A 45 8.42 -4.51 -7.39
N LEU A 46 7.73 -4.78 -6.29
CA LEU A 46 8.27 -5.36 -5.07
C LEU A 46 7.49 -6.63 -4.72
N ASN A 47 8.16 -7.61 -4.11
CA ASN A 47 7.44 -8.78 -3.61
C ASN A 47 6.61 -8.36 -2.38
N THR A 48 5.30 -8.32 -2.56
CA THR A 48 4.26 -7.97 -1.58
C THR A 48 3.32 -9.15 -1.29
N VAL A 49 3.83 -10.37 -1.45
CA VAL A 49 3.16 -11.62 -1.04
C VAL A 49 3.95 -12.29 0.08
N ASP A 50 5.26 -12.43 -0.12
CA ASP A 50 6.15 -13.14 0.81
C ASP A 50 6.71 -12.22 1.91
N TYR A 51 6.66 -10.90 1.71
CA TYR A 51 7.18 -9.92 2.65
C TYR A 51 6.05 -9.05 3.24
N ALA A 52 6.05 -8.96 4.56
CA ALA A 52 5.22 -8.04 5.31
C ALA A 52 5.62 -6.58 5.05
N TRP A 53 4.66 -5.64 5.12
CA TRP A 53 4.96 -4.20 5.05
C TRP A 53 5.89 -3.72 6.19
N THR A 54 5.95 -4.47 7.29
CA THR A 54 6.85 -4.25 8.42
C THR A 54 8.27 -4.77 8.19
N ASP A 55 8.52 -5.51 7.10
CA ASP A 55 9.84 -6.05 6.78
C ASP A 55 10.85 -4.94 6.49
N ALA A 56 11.98 -4.98 7.21
CA ALA A 56 13.02 -3.98 7.13
C ALA A 56 13.69 -3.90 5.73
N THR A 57 13.79 -5.04 5.05
CA THR A 57 14.41 -5.12 3.71
C THR A 57 13.46 -4.54 2.68
N LEU A 58 12.17 -4.88 2.73
CA LEU A 58 11.14 -4.32 1.87
C LEU A 58 11.06 -2.80 2.02
N GLN A 59 11.04 -2.28 3.26
CA GLN A 59 11.05 -0.84 3.52
C GLN A 59 12.32 -0.16 2.98
N GLN A 60 13.49 -0.80 3.09
CA GLN A 60 14.72 -0.27 2.52
C GLN A 60 14.66 -0.22 0.98
N LYS A 61 14.07 -1.22 0.33
CA LYS A 61 13.85 -1.22 -1.12
C LYS A 61 12.94 -0.07 -1.56
N VAL A 62 11.85 0.19 -0.83
CA VAL A 62 10.98 1.37 -1.08
C VAL A 62 11.80 2.66 -1.07
N CYS A 63 12.60 2.87 -0.03
CA CYS A 63 13.46 4.05 0.06
C CYS A 63 14.49 4.13 -1.06
N ASN A 64 15.17 3.03 -1.39
CA ASN A 64 16.19 3.00 -2.43
C ASN A 64 15.59 3.37 -3.80
N PHE A 65 14.41 2.84 -4.12
CA PHE A 65 13.70 3.18 -5.34
C PHE A 65 13.23 4.64 -5.36
N ALA A 66 12.67 5.15 -4.26
CA ALA A 66 12.24 6.54 -4.21
C ALA A 66 13.43 7.53 -4.31
N ILE A 67 14.58 7.19 -3.71
CA ILE A 67 15.81 8.00 -3.81
C ILE A 67 16.34 8.02 -5.24
N SER A 68 16.29 6.90 -5.98
CA SER A 68 16.90 6.80 -7.31
C SER A 68 16.16 7.57 -8.41
N VAL A 69 14.94 8.03 -8.14
CA VAL A 69 14.07 8.71 -9.11
C VAL A 69 14.56 10.12 -9.47
N SER A 70 15.09 10.85 -8.48
CA SER A 70 15.52 12.24 -8.65
C SER A 70 17.02 12.38 -8.38
N SER A 71 17.72 13.07 -9.27
CA SER A 71 19.16 13.36 -9.11
C SER A 71 19.46 14.31 -7.94
N THR A 72 18.45 14.98 -7.38
CA THR A 72 18.59 15.86 -6.22
C THR A 72 18.38 15.13 -4.89
N SER A 73 17.90 13.88 -4.93
CA SER A 73 17.88 12.99 -3.77
C SER A 73 19.30 12.63 -3.33
N SER A 74 19.42 12.16 -2.08
CA SER A 74 20.71 11.85 -1.47
C SER A 74 20.68 10.47 -0.80
N SER A 75 21.46 9.54 -1.34
CA SER A 75 21.63 8.21 -0.73
C SER A 75 22.40 8.26 0.59
N SER A 76 23.30 9.23 0.76
CA SER A 76 24.13 9.35 1.98
C SER A 76 23.30 9.82 3.18
N SER A 77 22.43 10.83 2.97
CA SER A 77 21.50 11.31 4.00
C SER A 77 20.15 10.57 3.99
N LYS A 78 19.97 9.63 3.05
CA LYS A 78 18.72 8.86 2.83
C LYS A 78 17.51 9.77 2.61
N THR A 79 17.69 10.86 1.89
CA THR A 79 16.67 11.88 1.68
C THR A 79 16.11 11.80 0.27
N ILE A 80 14.79 11.63 0.16
CA ILE A 80 14.05 11.68 -1.10
C ILE A 80 13.69 13.15 -1.37
N ALA A 81 14.22 13.71 -2.46
CA ALA A 81 14.00 15.09 -2.84
C ALA A 81 13.35 15.21 -4.22
N ASP A 82 12.57 16.28 -4.38
CA ASP A 82 12.00 16.69 -5.68
C ASP A 82 11.21 15.58 -6.37
N THR A 83 10.52 14.75 -5.59
CA THR A 83 9.82 13.54 -6.06
C THR A 83 8.39 13.52 -5.55
N ILE A 84 7.44 13.13 -6.40
CA ILE A 84 6.08 12.78 -5.98
C ILE A 84 6.03 11.26 -5.79
N ILE A 85 5.79 10.83 -4.56
CA ILE A 85 5.66 9.41 -4.21
C ILE A 85 4.17 9.10 -4.19
N VAL A 86 3.73 8.15 -4.98
CA VAL A 86 2.35 7.66 -5.02
C VAL A 86 2.31 6.24 -4.50
N THR A 87 1.47 5.97 -3.52
CA THR A 87 1.34 4.65 -2.93
C THR A 87 -0.10 4.19 -2.97
N HIS A 88 -0.35 2.94 -3.31
CA HIS A 88 -1.67 2.35 -3.21
C HIS A 88 -1.73 1.22 -2.18
N SER A 89 -2.82 1.13 -1.42
CA SER A 89 -3.10 0.03 -0.49
C SER A 89 -1.90 -0.23 0.44
N MET A 90 -1.41 -1.48 0.53
CA MET A 90 -0.25 -1.86 1.35
C MET A 90 1.01 -1.02 1.06
N GLY A 91 1.17 -0.49 -0.16
CA GLY A 91 2.28 0.40 -0.50
C GLY A 91 2.34 1.65 0.40
N GLY A 92 1.20 2.12 0.88
CA GLY A 92 1.14 3.25 1.82
C GLY A 92 1.70 2.88 3.20
N LEU A 93 1.39 1.68 3.70
CA LEU A 93 1.98 1.15 4.92
C LEU A 93 3.48 0.91 4.77
N MET A 94 3.93 0.43 3.62
CA MET A 94 5.36 0.24 3.33
C MET A 94 6.13 1.57 3.40
N MET A 95 5.59 2.64 2.78
CA MET A 95 6.19 3.97 2.86
C MET A 95 6.12 4.54 4.29
N GLY A 96 4.98 4.43 4.96
CA GLY A 96 4.80 4.88 6.34
C GLY A 96 5.77 4.20 7.31
N GLY A 97 5.90 2.88 7.21
CA GLY A 97 6.86 2.09 7.98
C GLY A 97 8.31 2.44 7.67
N ALA A 98 8.64 2.68 6.40
CA ALA A 98 9.99 3.09 6.00
C ALA A 98 10.39 4.46 6.59
N LEU A 99 9.47 5.42 6.62
CA LEU A 99 9.67 6.72 7.29
C LEU A 99 9.77 6.55 8.80
N ALA A 100 8.86 5.80 9.42
CA ALA A 100 8.84 5.57 10.86
C ALA A 100 10.13 4.92 11.37
N ASN A 101 10.67 3.98 10.59
CA ASN A 101 11.90 3.26 10.90
C ASN A 101 13.17 3.97 10.38
N SER A 102 13.07 5.25 9.98
CA SER A 102 14.20 6.06 9.53
C SER A 102 15.02 5.42 8.40
N ARG A 103 14.36 4.65 7.53
CA ARG A 103 14.99 4.06 6.32
C ARG A 103 15.25 5.14 5.28
N CYS A 104 14.40 6.17 5.24
CA CYS A 104 14.59 7.40 4.50
C CYS A 104 13.75 8.53 5.11
N SER A 105 13.93 9.75 4.59
CA SER A 105 13.15 10.94 4.91
C SER A 105 12.71 11.67 3.64
N LEU A 106 11.66 12.49 3.75
CA LEU A 106 11.20 13.35 2.65
C LEU A 106 11.77 14.76 2.82
N ALA A 107 12.40 15.29 1.78
CA ALA A 107 12.66 16.72 1.71
C ALA A 107 11.35 17.50 1.52
N SER A 108 11.35 18.79 1.86
CA SER A 108 10.19 19.68 1.61
C SER A 108 9.84 19.85 0.14
N SER A 109 10.77 19.51 -0.77
CA SER A 109 10.53 19.46 -2.22
C SER A 109 9.82 18.20 -2.70
N SER A 110 9.57 17.22 -1.82
CA SER A 110 8.87 15.97 -2.13
C SER A 110 7.42 16.01 -1.66
N THR A 111 6.58 15.15 -2.23
CA THR A 111 5.17 15.03 -1.83
C THR A 111 4.77 13.57 -1.82
N TRP A 112 4.15 13.09 -0.75
CA TRP A 112 3.55 11.77 -0.70
C TRP A 112 2.04 11.85 -0.95
N VAL A 113 1.57 11.17 -1.98
CA VAL A 113 0.16 10.95 -2.31
C VAL A 113 -0.21 9.51 -1.98
N SER A 114 -1.19 9.32 -1.11
CA SER A 114 -1.67 8.01 -0.70
C SER A 114 -3.02 7.67 -1.30
N LEU A 115 -3.19 6.45 -1.78
CA LEU A 115 -4.43 5.93 -2.38
C LEU A 115 -4.88 4.71 -1.55
N SER A 116 -5.97 4.84 -0.81
CA SER A 116 -6.60 3.76 -0.01
C SER A 116 -5.61 2.96 0.87
N ALA A 117 -4.71 3.63 1.59
CA ALA A 117 -3.78 2.94 2.48
C ALA A 117 -4.49 2.44 3.76
N PRO A 118 -4.44 1.13 4.08
CA PRO A 118 -5.10 0.57 5.26
C PRO A 118 -4.26 0.86 6.52
N MET A 119 -4.22 2.12 6.95
CA MET A 119 -3.39 2.60 8.06
C MET A 119 -3.74 1.98 9.44
N THR A 120 -4.86 1.26 9.52
CA THR A 120 -5.32 0.49 10.69
C THR A 120 -5.49 -1.00 10.35
N GLY A 121 -4.87 -1.48 9.28
CA GLY A 121 -5.06 -2.83 8.75
C GLY A 121 -6.36 -3.04 7.99
N SER A 122 -6.63 -4.29 7.65
CA SER A 122 -7.74 -4.71 6.79
C SER A 122 -8.58 -5.78 7.47
N MET A 123 -9.88 -5.53 7.61
CA MET A 123 -10.83 -6.55 8.07
C MET A 123 -10.97 -7.70 7.05
N GLY A 124 -10.59 -7.47 5.78
CA GLY A 124 -10.48 -8.54 4.79
C GLY A 124 -9.35 -9.53 5.11
N ALA A 125 -8.24 -9.06 5.68
CA ALA A 125 -7.16 -9.93 6.13
C ALA A 125 -7.62 -10.82 7.31
N ASP A 126 -8.35 -10.25 8.27
CA ASP A 126 -8.94 -10.99 9.39
C ASP A 126 -9.99 -12.00 8.91
N TYR A 127 -10.84 -11.61 7.94
CA TYR A 127 -11.81 -12.51 7.33
C TYR A 127 -11.13 -13.71 6.66
N LEU A 128 -10.05 -13.48 5.89
CA LEU A 128 -9.32 -14.56 5.24
C LEU A 128 -8.68 -15.51 6.26
N GLN A 129 -8.05 -14.97 7.31
CA GLN A 129 -7.43 -15.78 8.35
C GLN A 129 -8.45 -16.62 9.14
N ASN A 130 -9.63 -16.06 9.42
CA ASN A 130 -10.76 -16.83 9.94
C ASN A 130 -11.17 -17.97 9.01
N ALA A 131 -11.17 -17.74 7.70
CA ALA A 131 -11.61 -18.74 6.73
C ALA A 131 -10.59 -19.87 6.64
N CYS A 132 -9.31 -19.53 6.62
CA CYS A 132 -8.22 -20.49 6.56
C CYS A 132 -8.08 -21.32 7.85
N SER A 133 -8.55 -20.79 8.99
CA SER A 133 -8.62 -21.54 10.26
C SER A 133 -9.88 -22.38 10.42
N GLY A 134 -10.81 -22.34 9.44
CA GLY A 134 -12.07 -23.08 9.46
C GLY A 134 -13.17 -22.45 10.32
N ASN A 135 -13.01 -21.19 10.73
CA ASN A 135 -13.91 -20.46 11.63
C ASN A 135 -15.05 -19.72 10.91
N ASN A 136 -15.00 -19.56 9.59
CA ASN A 136 -16.09 -19.05 8.75
C ASN A 136 -16.06 -19.66 7.34
N VAL A 137 -17.09 -19.37 6.54
CA VAL A 137 -17.21 -19.84 5.16
C VAL A 137 -16.21 -19.10 4.28
N PHE A 138 -15.36 -19.85 3.57
CA PHE A 138 -14.49 -19.29 2.54
C PHE A 138 -15.25 -19.09 1.23
N LEU A 139 -15.46 -17.82 0.84
CA LEU A 139 -16.05 -17.48 -0.45
C LEU A 139 -14.94 -17.29 -1.50
N GLN A 140 -14.81 -18.25 -2.43
CA GLN A 140 -13.81 -18.22 -3.50
C GLN A 140 -13.85 -16.92 -4.32
N ALA A 141 -15.03 -16.31 -4.49
CA ALA A 141 -15.18 -15.05 -5.22
C ALA A 141 -14.46 -13.88 -4.52
N VAL A 142 -14.38 -13.89 -3.18
CA VAL A 142 -13.68 -12.86 -2.40
C VAL A 142 -12.19 -13.21 -2.27
N ALA A 143 -11.81 -14.48 -2.43
CA ALA A 143 -10.41 -14.91 -2.42
C ALA A 143 -9.55 -14.19 -3.48
N ASN A 144 -10.15 -13.83 -4.61
CA ASN A 144 -9.46 -13.06 -5.64
C ASN A 144 -9.10 -11.63 -5.18
N LEU A 145 -9.78 -11.12 -4.14
CA LEU A 145 -9.53 -9.80 -3.57
C LEU A 145 -8.59 -9.86 -2.37
N ILE A 146 -8.85 -10.76 -1.43
CA ILE A 146 -8.16 -10.80 -0.12
C ILE A 146 -7.03 -11.83 -0.05
N GLY A 147 -6.93 -12.72 -1.04
CA GLY A 147 -5.94 -13.80 -1.12
C GLY A 147 -6.52 -15.22 -0.95
N GLN A 148 -5.64 -16.21 -1.06
CA GLN A 148 -5.99 -17.63 -0.91
C GLN A 148 -5.50 -18.19 0.43
N CYS A 149 -5.98 -19.38 0.79
CA CYS A 149 -5.47 -20.12 1.95
C CYS A 149 -4.25 -20.98 1.60
N PRO A 150 -3.25 -21.08 2.50
CA PRO A 150 -3.12 -20.32 3.74
C PRO A 150 -2.84 -18.83 3.47
N ALA A 151 -3.31 -17.96 4.37
CA ALA A 151 -3.02 -16.53 4.28
C ALA A 151 -1.50 -16.31 4.22
N ASN A 152 -1.04 -15.59 3.20
CA ASN A 152 0.39 -15.32 3.00
C ASN A 152 0.93 -14.31 4.03
N THR A 153 2.26 -14.17 4.09
CA THR A 153 2.95 -13.29 5.04
C THR A 153 2.45 -11.86 4.99
N ALA A 154 2.21 -11.33 3.79
CA ALA A 154 1.76 -9.95 3.61
C ALA A 154 0.31 -9.75 4.11
N VAL A 155 -0.59 -10.71 3.87
CA VAL A 155 -1.96 -10.69 4.40
C VAL A 155 -1.95 -10.74 5.92
N VAL A 156 -1.18 -11.65 6.52
CA VAL A 156 -1.07 -11.76 7.99
C VAL A 156 -0.57 -10.45 8.60
N ALA A 157 0.33 -9.74 7.91
CA ALA A 157 0.79 -8.42 8.34
C ALA A 157 -0.24 -7.30 8.13
N LEU A 158 -1.35 -7.55 7.45
CA LEU A 158 -2.45 -6.61 7.26
C LEU A 158 -3.61 -6.85 8.24
N SER A 159 -3.47 -7.74 9.23
CA SER A 159 -4.49 -7.91 10.27
C SER A 159 -4.91 -6.57 10.86
N TYR A 160 -6.21 -6.44 11.15
CA TYR A 160 -6.79 -5.18 11.61
C TYR A 160 -6.25 -4.81 13.00
N GLU A 161 -5.93 -3.52 13.19
CA GLU A 161 -5.35 -3.02 14.43
C GLU A 161 -6.26 -3.31 15.63
N ASP A 162 -5.67 -3.81 16.71
CA ASP A 162 -6.35 -4.22 17.95
C ASP A 162 -7.36 -5.38 17.83
N GLU A 163 -7.37 -6.11 16.71
CA GLU A 163 -8.20 -7.30 16.51
C GLU A 163 -7.46 -8.62 16.77
N SER A 164 -8.24 -9.71 16.75
CA SER A 164 -7.82 -11.07 17.13
C SER A 164 -6.60 -11.63 16.41
N TYR A 165 -6.36 -11.23 15.15
CA TYR A 165 -5.19 -11.65 14.37
C TYR A 165 -4.02 -10.67 14.42
N SER A 166 -4.19 -9.53 15.09
CA SER A 166 -3.10 -8.59 15.29
C SER A 166 -2.29 -8.93 16.53
N THR A 167 -1.04 -8.43 16.53
CA THR A 167 -0.10 -8.60 17.63
C THR A 167 0.27 -7.23 18.20
N THR A 168 0.77 -7.19 19.43
CA THR A 168 1.25 -5.93 20.04
C THR A 168 2.32 -5.26 19.19
N SER A 169 3.21 -6.04 18.55
CA SER A 169 4.23 -5.52 17.64
C SER A 169 3.62 -4.94 16.36
N LEU A 170 2.60 -5.59 15.79
CA LEU A 170 1.91 -5.08 14.62
C LEU A 170 1.13 -3.78 14.93
N ASN A 171 0.41 -3.71 16.06
CA ASN A 171 -0.26 -2.47 16.51
C ASN A 171 0.76 -1.34 16.74
N SER A 172 1.91 -1.65 17.35
CA SER A 172 2.99 -0.67 17.51
C SER A 172 3.52 -0.17 16.17
N ALA A 173 3.64 -1.05 15.18
CA ALA A 173 4.04 -0.68 13.83
C ALA A 173 2.99 0.23 13.16
N TYR A 174 1.69 -0.08 13.28
CA TYR A 174 0.62 0.78 12.76
C TYR A 174 0.66 2.17 13.39
N THR A 175 0.74 2.26 14.72
CA THR A 175 0.86 3.54 15.44
C THR A 175 2.04 4.38 14.92
N ALA A 176 3.19 3.75 14.68
CA ALA A 176 4.37 4.41 14.15
C ALA A 176 4.16 4.86 12.69
N ALA A 177 3.64 3.98 11.82
CA ALA A 177 3.34 4.29 10.42
C ALA A 177 2.29 5.40 10.29
N GLN A 178 1.24 5.40 11.12
CA GLN A 178 0.24 6.45 11.18
C GLN A 178 0.83 7.80 11.59
N THR A 179 1.78 7.81 12.52
CA THR A 179 2.50 9.04 12.92
C THR A 179 3.26 9.61 11.73
N SER A 180 4.01 8.76 11.01
CA SER A 180 4.70 9.17 9.79
C SER A 180 3.74 9.60 8.69
N PHE A 181 2.62 8.89 8.52
CA PHE A 181 1.58 9.23 7.55
C PHE A 181 1.02 10.63 7.79
N ARG A 182 0.52 10.91 8.99
CA ARG A 182 -0.06 12.21 9.35
C ARG A 182 0.94 13.36 9.20
N ALA A 183 2.22 13.10 9.45
CA ALA A 183 3.27 14.12 9.35
C ALA A 183 3.75 14.40 7.92
N ASN A 184 3.62 13.45 6.99
CA ASN A 184 4.30 13.51 5.68
C ASN A 184 3.37 13.42 4.47
N VAL A 185 2.13 12.92 4.63
CA VAL A 185 1.20 12.82 3.50
C VAL A 185 0.77 14.22 3.06
N GLY A 186 0.93 14.50 1.76
CA GLY A 186 0.50 15.75 1.15
C GLY A 186 -0.91 15.70 0.59
N ALA A 187 -1.35 14.51 0.16
CA ALA A 187 -2.71 14.24 -0.28
C ALA A 187 -3.08 12.78 -0.05
N ALA A 188 -4.33 12.52 0.32
CA ALA A 188 -4.86 11.17 0.45
C ALA A 188 -6.16 11.07 -0.34
N MET A 189 -6.28 9.98 -1.10
CA MET A 189 -7.52 9.54 -1.73
C MET A 189 -7.99 8.31 -0.96
N CYS A 190 -9.20 8.38 -0.43
CA CYS A 190 -9.91 7.27 0.17
C CYS A 190 -11.30 7.20 -0.46
N SER A 191 -11.92 6.03 -0.42
CA SER A 191 -13.31 5.84 -0.80
C SER A 191 -14.14 5.50 0.44
N ASP A 192 -15.37 6.00 0.47
CA ASP A 192 -16.40 5.65 1.44
C ASP A 192 -17.37 4.60 0.88
N ASN A 193 -17.16 4.10 -0.35
CA ASN A 193 -18.07 3.15 -1.00
C ASN A 193 -17.38 2.22 -2.02
N TYR A 194 -17.73 0.94 -1.98
CA TYR A 194 -17.25 -0.12 -2.89
C TYR A 194 -17.91 -0.13 -4.28
N SER A 195 -18.87 0.77 -4.54
CA SER A 195 -19.56 0.90 -5.83
C SER A 195 -19.03 2.03 -6.73
N GLY A 196 -18.02 2.78 -6.29
CA GLY A 196 -17.60 4.05 -6.91
C GLY A 196 -17.00 3.95 -8.32
N LEU A 197 -16.15 2.95 -8.59
CA LEU A 197 -15.51 2.79 -9.91
C LEU A 197 -16.21 1.67 -10.71
N LEU A 198 -16.88 2.07 -11.78
CA LEU A 198 -17.48 1.13 -12.74
C LEU A 198 -16.37 0.26 -13.38
N SER A 199 -16.36 -1.02 -13.02
CA SER A 199 -15.39 -1.99 -13.53
C SER A 199 -15.95 -3.41 -13.43
N LEU A 200 -15.29 -4.36 -14.11
CA LEU A 200 -15.59 -5.79 -13.94
C LEU A 200 -15.36 -6.28 -12.50
N TYR A 201 -14.56 -5.56 -11.72
CA TYR A 201 -14.28 -5.88 -10.31
C TYR A 201 -15.34 -5.33 -9.35
N GLN A 202 -16.23 -4.44 -9.80
CA GLN A 202 -17.25 -3.81 -8.94
C GLN A 202 -18.11 -4.85 -8.22
N ALA A 203 -18.50 -5.94 -8.90
CA ALA A 203 -19.27 -7.01 -8.28
C ALA A 203 -18.50 -7.72 -7.14
N VAL A 204 -17.18 -7.87 -7.29
CA VAL A 204 -16.31 -8.47 -6.26
C VAL A 204 -16.18 -7.53 -5.06
N TYR A 205 -15.97 -6.23 -5.29
CA TYR A 205 -15.91 -5.24 -4.21
C TYR A 205 -17.26 -5.08 -3.48
N ILE A 206 -18.39 -5.10 -4.19
CA ILE A 206 -19.72 -5.11 -3.58
C ILE A 206 -19.89 -6.36 -2.70
N LEU A 207 -19.51 -7.53 -3.20
CA LEU A 207 -19.58 -8.77 -2.43
C LEU A 207 -18.71 -8.67 -1.18
N ALA A 208 -17.45 -8.23 -1.32
CA ALA A 208 -16.51 -8.04 -0.22
C ALA A 208 -17.07 -7.09 0.85
N GLY A 209 -17.52 -5.90 0.44
CA GLY A 209 -18.13 -4.92 1.34
C GLY A 209 -19.42 -5.38 2.01
N THR A 210 -20.07 -6.43 1.49
CA THR A 210 -21.27 -7.04 2.07
C THR A 210 -20.96 -8.18 3.03
N VAL A 211 -19.94 -9.01 2.75
CA VAL A 211 -19.67 -10.26 3.50
C VAL A 211 -18.55 -10.13 4.52
N ILE A 212 -17.59 -9.22 4.29
CA ILE A 212 -16.55 -8.91 5.25
C ILE A 212 -17.20 -8.10 6.37
N PRO A 213 -17.00 -8.46 7.65
CA PRO A 213 -17.63 -7.79 8.78
C PRO A 213 -16.95 -6.44 9.06
N HIS A 214 -17.12 -5.49 8.14
CA HIS A 214 -16.57 -4.15 8.27
C HIS A 214 -17.18 -3.42 9.47
N LYS A 215 -16.33 -2.73 10.24
CA LYS A 215 -16.73 -1.90 11.38
C LYS A 215 -17.38 -0.58 10.97
N SER A 216 -17.26 -0.21 9.70
CA SER A 216 -17.85 0.97 9.10
C SER A 216 -18.66 0.60 7.87
N SER A 217 -19.79 1.28 7.66
CA SER A 217 -20.51 1.24 6.39
C SER A 217 -19.77 1.97 5.27
N GLU A 218 -18.78 2.79 5.62
CA GLU A 218 -17.90 3.50 4.69
C GLU A 218 -16.62 2.68 4.48
N ASN A 219 -16.55 1.96 3.35
CA ASN A 219 -15.40 1.14 2.97
C ASN A 219 -15.34 0.97 1.46
N ASP A 220 -14.15 0.66 0.94
CA ASP A 220 -13.90 0.46 -0.49
C ASP A 220 -13.96 -1.01 -0.96
N GLY A 221 -14.35 -1.91 -0.05
CA GLY A 221 -14.61 -3.34 -0.30
C GLY A 221 -13.82 -4.26 0.61
#